data_AF-A0A3L8DH46-F1
#
_entry.id   AF-A0A3L8DH46-F1
#
_cell.length_a   1.000
_cell.length_b   1.000
_cell.length_c   1.000
_cell.angle_alpha   90.00
_cell.angle_beta   90.00
_cell.angle_gamma   90.00
#
_symmetry.space_group_name_H-M   'P 1'
#
loop_
_entity.id
_entity.type
_entity.pdbx_description
1 polymer ?
#
loop_
_entity_poly.entity_id
_entity_poly.type
_entity_poly.pdbx_seq_one_letter_code
_entity_poly.pdbx_strand_id
1 'polypeptide(L)'
;MESRFERDGRFHSRYVEFLQQYQDLGHMTRVSVAGSDLERVCYLPHHGVLRESSLSTKLRVVFNASAPFLAIRTVCQLAEDEGHRFPLGAEALRQKIYMDDVMAGASTLAGAREVVHQLDSICKAGGFPLKKWSANDATILEDLPVEDRLQQERW
;
A
#
# COMPACT_ATOMS: atom_id res chain seq x y z
N MET A 1 -7.64 -2.87 22.49
CA MET A 1 -6.46 -1.98 22.63
C MET A 1 -6.25 -1.60 24.08
N GLU A 2 -7.32 -1.26 24.80
CA GLU A 2 -7.31 -0.90 26.23
C GLU A 2 -6.67 -1.98 27.13
N SER A 3 -7.03 -3.26 26.95
CA SER A 3 -6.40 -4.38 27.69
C SER A 3 -4.90 -4.54 27.43
N ARG A 4 -4.37 -4.00 26.33
CA ARG A 4 -2.92 -4.00 26.02
C ARG A 4 -2.20 -2.84 26.71
N PHE A 5 -2.87 -1.71 26.90
CA PHE A 5 -2.33 -0.57 27.64
C PHE A 5 -2.15 -0.87 29.12
N GLU A 6 -3.05 -1.63 29.71
CA GLU A 6 -2.95 -2.08 31.11
C GLU A 6 -1.80 -3.07 31.32
N ARG A 7 -1.53 -3.92 30.32
CA ARG A 7 -0.50 -4.97 30.38
C ARG A 7 0.90 -4.46 30.03
N ASP A 8 1.01 -3.41 29.23
CA ASP A 8 2.29 -2.86 28.77
C ASP A 8 2.30 -1.33 28.84
N GLY A 9 2.80 -0.82 29.97
CA GLY A 9 2.91 0.62 30.20
C GLY A 9 3.88 1.32 29.23
N ARG A 10 4.90 0.63 28.70
CA ARG A 10 5.83 1.23 27.73
C ARG A 10 5.16 1.45 26.39
N PHE A 11 4.37 0.47 25.94
CA PHE A 11 3.54 0.59 24.75
C PHE A 11 2.54 1.73 24.89
N HIS A 12 1.85 1.81 26.04
CA HIS A 12 0.88 2.88 26.32
C HIS A 12 1.52 4.28 26.25
N SER A 13 2.62 4.51 26.97
CA SER A 13 3.27 5.83 26.99
C SER A 13 3.70 6.29 25.61
N ARG A 14 4.35 5.42 24.84
CA ARG A 14 4.78 5.75 23.46
C ARG A 14 3.60 6.01 22.53
N TYR A 15 2.50 5.29 22.72
CA TYR A 15 1.31 5.44 21.91
C TYR A 15 0.62 6.78 22.15
N VAL A 16 0.48 7.19 23.42
CA VAL A 16 -0.05 8.50 23.80
C VAL A 16 0.86 9.63 23.31
N GLU A 17 2.18 9.47 23.45
CA GLU A 17 3.17 10.44 22.95
C GLU A 17 3.04 10.63 21.43
N PHE A 18 2.93 9.53 20.66
CA PHE A 18 2.70 9.60 19.22
C PHE A 18 1.40 10.37 18.91
N LEU A 19 0.31 10.04 19.58
CA LEU A 19 -0.98 10.70 19.35
C LEU A 19 -0.90 12.20 19.66
N GLN A 20 -0.24 12.59 20.75
CA GLN A 20 -0.06 14.02 21.07
C GLN A 20 0.71 14.75 19.98
N GLN A 21 1.84 14.19 19.52
CA GLN A 21 2.61 14.77 18.41
C GLN A 21 1.78 14.89 17.12
N TYR A 22 0.99 13.86 16.80
CA TYR A 22 0.12 13.85 15.62
C TYR A 22 -0.98 14.94 15.71
N GLN A 23 -1.48 15.23 16.91
CA GLN A 23 -2.38 16.36 17.18
C GLN A 23 -1.66 17.70 17.05
N ASP A 24 -0.46 17.84 17.62
CA ASP A 24 0.32 19.08 17.63
C ASP A 24 0.75 19.48 16.20
N LEU A 25 0.98 18.50 15.32
CA LEU A 25 1.23 18.70 13.88
C LEU A 25 -0.04 19.05 13.09
N GLY A 26 -1.22 19.09 13.72
CA GLY A 26 -2.49 19.37 13.08
C GLY A 26 -3.02 18.22 12.19
N HIS A 27 -2.48 17.01 12.32
CA HIS A 27 -2.94 15.85 11.54
C HIS A 27 -4.17 15.17 12.15
N MET A 28 -4.54 15.50 13.39
CA MET A 28 -5.81 15.09 13.99
C MET A 28 -6.29 16.12 15.02
N THR A 29 -7.56 16.04 15.41
CA THR A 29 -8.14 16.89 16.45
C THR A 29 -9.12 16.07 17.28
N ARG A 30 -9.17 16.34 18.59
CA ARG A 30 -10.20 15.76 19.45
C ARG A 30 -11.57 16.32 19.07
N VAL A 31 -12.52 15.43 18.79
CA VAL A 31 -13.88 15.83 18.45
C VAL A 31 -14.56 16.42 19.69
N SER A 32 -15.03 17.66 19.61
CA SER A 32 -15.85 18.26 20.66
C SER A 32 -17.30 17.81 20.50
N VAL A 33 -17.88 17.19 21.52
CA VAL A 33 -19.27 16.69 21.51
C VAL A 33 -20.29 17.85 21.53
N ALA A 34 -19.83 19.10 21.76
CA ALA A 34 -20.67 20.27 22.02
C ALA A 34 -20.93 21.18 20.81
N GLY A 35 -20.39 20.88 19.62
CA GLY A 35 -20.52 21.73 18.43
C GLY A 35 -21.25 21.04 17.29
N SER A 36 -22.42 21.57 16.91
CA SER A 36 -23.24 21.14 15.77
C SER A 36 -22.67 21.53 14.40
N ASP A 37 -21.44 22.05 14.32
CA ASP A 37 -20.93 22.76 13.14
C ASP A 37 -19.77 22.03 12.40
N LEU A 38 -19.53 20.75 12.70
CA LEU A 38 -18.60 19.94 11.90
C LEU A 38 -19.37 19.30 10.72
N GLU A 39 -19.36 19.96 9.56
CA GLU A 39 -20.06 19.48 8.36
C GLU A 39 -19.60 18.09 7.86
N ARG A 40 -18.50 17.55 8.40
CA ARG A 40 -18.11 16.14 8.24
C ARG A 40 -17.03 15.73 9.25
N VAL A 41 -17.39 14.89 10.22
CA VAL A 41 -16.43 14.25 11.13
C VAL A 41 -16.06 12.88 10.57
N CYS A 42 -14.78 12.66 10.27
CA CYS A 42 -14.26 11.34 9.88
C CYS A 42 -13.41 10.77 11.01
N TYR A 43 -13.73 9.55 11.43
CA TYR A 43 -12.92 8.81 12.38
C TYR A 43 -12.06 7.79 11.62
N LEU A 44 -10.74 7.87 11.79
CA LEU A 44 -9.81 6.90 11.22
C LEU A 44 -9.40 5.90 12.32
N PRO A 45 -9.83 4.63 12.24
CA PRO A 45 -9.36 3.62 13.17
C PRO A 45 -7.85 3.49 13.08
N HIS A 46 -7.17 3.38 14.22
CA HIS A 46 -5.71 3.30 14.26
C HIS A 46 -5.24 2.31 15.32
N HIS A 47 -4.04 1.76 15.14
CA HIS A 47 -3.43 0.90 16.15
C HIS A 47 -1.90 0.93 16.16
N GLY A 48 -1.32 0.74 17.35
CA GLY A 48 0.12 0.71 17.54
C GLY A 48 0.73 -0.68 17.26
N VAL A 49 1.77 -0.70 16.44
CA VAL A 49 2.63 -1.86 16.18
C VAL A 49 4.01 -1.57 16.79
N LEU A 50 4.35 -2.32 17.83
CA LEU A 50 5.64 -2.21 18.51
C LEU A 50 6.64 -3.16 17.86
N ARG A 51 7.79 -2.63 17.44
CA ARG A 51 8.92 -3.40 16.93
C ARG A 51 10.18 -2.95 17.65
N GLU A 52 10.51 -3.62 18.75
CA GLU A 52 11.67 -3.27 19.60
C GLU A 52 13.01 -3.39 18.87
N SER A 53 13.09 -4.23 17.83
CA SER A 53 14.27 -4.35 16.97
C SER A 53 14.43 -3.20 15.96
N SER A 54 13.48 -2.25 15.89
CA SER A 54 13.60 -1.11 14.97
C SER A 54 14.59 -0.09 15.49
N LEU A 55 15.57 0.28 14.65
CA LEU A 55 16.61 1.26 14.97
C LEU A 55 16.09 2.71 15.02
N SER A 56 15.09 3.05 14.19
CA SER A 56 14.55 4.41 14.09
C SER A 56 13.39 4.65 15.04
N THR A 57 12.30 3.90 14.90
CA THR A 57 11.08 4.11 15.70
C THR A 57 10.55 2.79 16.20
N LYS A 58 10.59 2.63 17.53
CA LYS A 58 10.18 1.40 18.20
C LYS A 58 8.67 1.18 18.16
N LEU A 59 7.87 2.25 18.01
CA LEU A 59 6.42 2.19 17.85
C LEU A 59 6.01 2.86 16.53
N ARG A 60 5.20 2.17 15.73
CA ARG A 60 4.52 2.75 14.57
C ARG A 60 3.02 2.70 14.79
N VAL A 61 2.30 3.79 14.53
CA VAL A 61 0.83 3.78 14.54
C VAL A 61 0.33 3.65 13.12
N VAL A 62 -0.47 2.62 12.90
CA VAL A 62 -1.05 2.26 11.60
C VAL A 62 -2.49 2.75 11.58
N PHE A 63 -2.82 3.56 10.58
CA PHE A 63 -4.19 4.02 10.32
C PHE A 63 -4.85 3.10 9.30
N ASN A 64 -6.02 2.57 9.64
CA ASN A 64 -6.82 1.75 8.75
C ASN A 64 -7.78 2.64 7.94
N ALA A 65 -7.20 3.46 7.06
CA ALA A 65 -7.93 4.40 6.22
C ALA A 65 -8.24 3.84 4.81
N SER A 66 -7.62 2.71 4.44
CA SER A 66 -7.78 2.14 3.11
C SER A 66 -9.14 1.44 2.97
N ALA A 67 -9.68 1.48 1.76
CA ALA A 67 -10.87 0.72 1.36
C ALA A 67 -10.42 -0.41 0.41
N PRO A 68 -9.83 -1.51 0.92
CA PRO A 68 -9.19 -2.53 0.08
C PRO A 68 -10.17 -3.14 -0.92
N PHE A 69 -11.44 -3.30 -0.52
CA PHE A 69 -12.49 -3.75 -1.44
C PHE A 69 -12.67 -2.82 -2.64
N LEU A 70 -12.73 -1.50 -2.42
CA LEU A 70 -12.91 -0.53 -3.50
C LEU A 70 -11.67 -0.48 -4.39
N ALA A 71 -10.47 -0.48 -3.79
CA ALA A 71 -9.21 -0.50 -4.55
C ALA A 71 -9.12 -1.72 -5.47
N ILE A 72 -9.36 -2.93 -4.93
CA ILE A 72 -9.36 -4.17 -5.72
C ILE A 72 -10.44 -4.13 -6.80
N ARG A 73 -11.65 -3.63 -6.49
CA ARG A 73 -12.73 -3.50 -7.47
C ARG A 73 -12.36 -2.58 -8.63
N THR A 74 -11.70 -1.45 -8.37
CA THR A 74 -11.20 -0.55 -9.42
C THR A 74 -10.20 -1.26 -10.32
N VAL A 75 -9.28 -2.04 -9.76
CA VAL A 75 -8.30 -2.79 -10.56
C VAL A 75 -8.95 -3.92 -11.36
N CYS A 76 -9.94 -4.62 -10.79
CA CYS A 76 -10.72 -5.61 -11.53
C CYS A 76 -11.50 -4.98 -12.69
N GLN A 77 -12.09 -3.80 -12.50
CA GLN A 77 -12.80 -3.08 -13.55
C GLN A 77 -11.84 -2.68 -14.69
N LEU A 78 -10.66 -2.16 -14.36
CA LEU A 78 -9.63 -1.88 -15.36
C LEU A 78 -9.28 -3.13 -16.20
N ALA A 79 -9.16 -4.29 -15.55
CA ALA A 79 -8.89 -5.54 -16.24
C ALA A 79 -10.04 -5.97 -17.18
N GLU A 80 -11.29 -5.62 -16.88
CA GLU A 80 -12.43 -5.82 -17.78
C GLU A 80 -12.40 -4.84 -18.95
N ASP A 81 -12.18 -3.56 -18.68
CA ASP A 81 -12.24 -2.49 -19.68
C ASP A 81 -11.08 -2.63 -20.70
N GLU A 82 -9.86 -2.85 -20.21
CA GLU A 82 -8.63 -2.87 -21.02
C GLU A 82 -8.12 -4.29 -21.34
N GLY A 83 -8.81 -5.33 -20.83
CA GLY A 83 -8.35 -6.72 -20.98
C GLY A 83 -8.29 -7.22 -22.42
N HIS A 84 -9.06 -6.60 -23.33
CA HIS A 84 -9.00 -6.92 -24.76
C HIS A 84 -7.68 -6.45 -25.41
N ARG A 85 -7.05 -5.38 -24.87
CA ARG A 85 -5.75 -4.86 -25.34
C ARG A 85 -4.57 -5.53 -24.64
N PHE A 86 -4.75 -5.90 -23.36
CA PHE A 86 -3.69 -6.44 -22.52
C PHE A 86 -4.14 -7.73 -21.81
N PRO A 87 -4.36 -8.84 -22.54
CA PRO A 87 -4.95 -10.06 -21.97
C PRO A 87 -4.13 -10.69 -20.84
N LEU A 88 -2.80 -10.75 -20.96
CA LEU A 88 -1.92 -11.31 -19.93
C LEU A 88 -1.81 -10.38 -18.71
N GLY A 89 -1.78 -9.07 -18.96
CA GLY A 89 -1.81 -8.07 -17.89
C GLY A 89 -3.11 -8.12 -17.10
N ALA A 90 -4.25 -8.20 -17.78
CA ALA A 90 -5.56 -8.31 -17.16
C ALA A 90 -5.77 -9.63 -16.40
N GLU A 91 -5.25 -10.75 -16.90
CA GLU A 91 -5.25 -12.02 -16.16
C GLU A 91 -4.44 -11.91 -14.86
N ALA A 92 -3.25 -11.31 -14.93
CA ALA A 92 -2.42 -11.06 -13.75
C ALA A 92 -3.12 -10.15 -12.74
N LEU A 93 -3.79 -9.08 -13.17
CA LEU A 93 -4.55 -8.20 -12.29
C LEU A 93 -5.76 -8.90 -11.63
N ARG A 94 -6.39 -9.87 -12.30
CA ARG A 94 -7.54 -10.60 -11.73
C ARG A 94 -7.16 -11.63 -10.68
N GLN A 95 -6.01 -12.29 -10.85
CA GLN A 95 -5.68 -13.49 -10.08
C GLN A 95 -4.47 -13.32 -9.16
N LYS A 96 -3.62 -12.33 -9.41
CA LYS A 96 -2.27 -12.25 -8.83
C LYS A 96 -1.99 -10.97 -8.05
N ILE A 97 -3.04 -10.29 -7.58
CA ILE A 97 -2.94 -9.12 -6.70
C ILE A 97 -3.10 -9.55 -5.25
N TYR A 98 -2.17 -9.11 -4.40
CA TYR A 98 -2.30 -9.15 -2.97
C TYR A 98 -2.11 -7.75 -2.39
N MET A 99 -3.21 -7.14 -1.93
CA MET A 99 -3.25 -5.75 -1.48
C MET A 99 -2.66 -4.80 -2.54
N ASP A 100 -1.46 -4.28 -2.31
CA ASP A 100 -0.78 -3.31 -3.17
C ASP A 100 0.26 -3.96 -4.11
N ASP A 101 0.51 -5.27 -3.97
CA ASP A 101 1.53 -6.01 -4.73
C ASP A 101 0.90 -6.88 -5.82
N VAL A 102 1.55 -6.93 -6.99
CA VAL A 102 1.21 -7.84 -8.09
C VAL A 102 2.34 -8.86 -8.28
N MET A 103 2.03 -10.14 -8.14
CA MET A 103 3.01 -11.23 -8.29
C MET A 103 2.73 -12.05 -9.54
N ALA A 104 3.31 -11.65 -10.66
CA ALA A 104 3.13 -12.35 -11.94
C ALA A 104 4.37 -13.15 -12.36
N GLY A 105 4.17 -14.11 -13.25
CA GLY A 105 5.23 -14.99 -13.74
C GLY A 105 4.77 -15.81 -14.94
N ALA A 106 5.75 -16.34 -15.68
CA ALA A 106 5.55 -17.16 -16.87
C ALA A 106 6.61 -18.30 -16.90
N SER A 107 6.37 -19.31 -17.73
CA SER A 107 7.29 -20.45 -17.92
C SER A 107 8.48 -20.16 -18.84
N THR A 108 8.51 -18.99 -19.49
CA THR A 108 9.59 -18.57 -20.39
C THR A 108 9.97 -17.12 -20.11
N LEU A 109 11.24 -16.75 -20.39
CA LEU A 109 11.72 -15.38 -20.26
C LEU A 109 10.95 -14.41 -21.16
N ALA A 110 10.68 -14.81 -22.41
CA ALA A 110 9.90 -14.01 -23.35
C ALA A 110 8.46 -13.79 -22.85
N GLY A 111 7.81 -14.83 -22.32
CA GLY A 111 6.48 -14.71 -21.73
C GLY A 111 6.48 -13.81 -20.50
N ALA A 112 7.51 -13.87 -19.66
CA ALA A 112 7.63 -13.02 -18.49
C ALA A 112 7.81 -11.54 -18.87
N ARG A 113 8.63 -11.25 -19.90
CA ARG A 113 8.77 -9.90 -20.47
C ARG A 113 7.44 -9.36 -20.99
N GLU A 114 6.69 -10.19 -21.71
CA GLU A 114 5.38 -9.80 -22.24
C GLU A 114 4.38 -9.48 -21.12
N VAL A 115 4.33 -10.31 -20.07
CA VAL A 115 3.49 -10.06 -18.89
C VAL A 115 3.84 -8.72 -18.23
N VAL A 116 5.13 -8.43 -18.05
CA VAL A 116 5.60 -7.17 -17.46
C VAL A 116 5.19 -5.98 -18.33
N HIS A 117 5.40 -6.05 -19.64
CA HIS A 117 5.03 -4.99 -20.58
C HIS A 117 3.52 -4.72 -20.59
N GLN A 118 2.71 -5.78 -20.58
CA GLN A 118 1.25 -5.64 -20.52
C GLN A 118 0.77 -5.10 -19.17
N LEU A 119 1.37 -5.53 -18.06
CA LEU A 119 1.06 -5.00 -16.72
C LEU A 119 1.40 -3.51 -16.58
N ASP A 120 2.56 -3.09 -17.08
CA ASP A 120 2.95 -1.68 -17.10
C ASP A 120 1.98 -0.86 -17.95
N SER A 121 1.64 -1.36 -19.14
CA SER A 121 0.73 -0.68 -20.07
C SER A 121 -0.70 -0.54 -19.54
N ILE A 122 -1.27 -1.61 -18.99
CA ILE A 122 -2.65 -1.58 -18.46
C ILE A 122 -2.75 -0.65 -17.25
N CYS A 123 -1.79 -0.71 -16.32
CA CYS A 123 -1.78 0.15 -15.13
C CYS A 123 -1.53 1.63 -15.48
N LYS A 124 -0.72 1.91 -16.51
CA LYS A 124 -0.58 3.26 -17.08
C LYS A 124 -1.90 3.76 -17.71
N ALA A 125 -2.63 2.90 -18.42
CA ALA A 125 -3.95 3.24 -18.95
C ALA A 125 -4.96 3.55 -17.85
N GLY A 126 -4.88 2.84 -16.71
CA GLY A 126 -5.68 3.12 -15.50
C GLY A 126 -5.25 4.34 -14.70
N GLY A 127 -4.13 4.99 -15.04
CA GLY A 127 -3.63 6.16 -14.31
C GLY A 127 -2.86 5.85 -13.03
N PHE A 128 -2.45 4.59 -12.81
CA PHE A 128 -1.68 4.17 -11.64
C PHE A 128 -0.46 3.33 -12.05
N PRO A 129 0.62 3.97 -12.57
CA PRO A 129 1.82 3.24 -13.00
C PRO A 129 2.46 2.47 -11.85
N LEU A 130 2.79 1.20 -12.08
CA LEU A 130 3.46 0.33 -11.10
C LEU A 130 4.89 0.80 -10.82
N LYS A 131 5.33 0.65 -9.57
CA LYS A 131 6.66 1.02 -9.10
C LYS A 131 7.30 -0.14 -8.35
N LYS A 132 8.60 -0.04 -8.09
CA LYS A 132 9.42 -1.03 -7.36
C LYS A 132 9.42 -2.40 -8.02
N TRP A 133 9.52 -2.43 -9.36
CA TRP A 133 9.61 -3.66 -10.12
C TRP A 133 10.82 -4.50 -9.70
N SER A 134 10.59 -5.79 -9.46
CA SER A 134 11.62 -6.77 -9.10
C SER A 134 11.36 -8.09 -9.82
N ALA A 135 12.43 -8.76 -10.26
CA ALA A 135 12.35 -10.02 -10.99
C ALA A 135 13.56 -10.90 -10.67
N ASN A 136 13.39 -12.22 -10.80
CA ASN A 136 14.48 -13.18 -10.61
C ASN A 136 15.58 -13.06 -11.67
N ASP A 137 15.22 -12.60 -12.86
CA ASP A 137 16.14 -12.34 -13.97
C ASP A 137 16.02 -10.87 -14.38
N ALA A 138 17.14 -10.14 -14.33
CA ALA A 138 17.18 -8.70 -14.61
C ALA A 138 16.84 -8.36 -16.07
N THR A 139 17.03 -9.31 -17.00
CA THR A 139 16.71 -9.12 -18.42
C THR A 139 15.22 -8.90 -18.66
N ILE A 140 14.37 -9.33 -17.72
CA ILE A 140 12.92 -9.14 -17.79
C ILE A 140 12.54 -7.66 -17.64
N LEU A 141 13.37 -6.88 -16.92
CA LEU A 141 13.07 -5.49 -16.56
C LEU A 141 13.81 -4.47 -17.42
N GLU A 142 14.58 -4.90 -18.43
CA GLU A 142 15.43 -4.03 -19.26
C GLU A 142 14.66 -2.89 -19.93
N ASP A 143 13.41 -3.15 -20.32
CA ASP A 143 12.56 -2.22 -21.07
C ASP A 143 11.85 -1.18 -20.16
N LEU A 144 11.94 -1.32 -18.83
CA LEU A 144 11.30 -0.41 -17.88
C LEU A 144 12.22 0.75 -17.46
N PRO A 145 11.69 1.94 -17.12
CA PRO A 145 12.49 3.03 -16.56
C PRO A 145 13.21 2.60 -15.27
N VAL A 146 14.45 3.05 -15.07
CA VAL A 146 15.29 2.62 -13.93
C VAL A 146 14.72 3.12 -12.60
N GLU A 147 14.07 4.28 -12.61
CA GLU A 147 13.34 4.87 -11.48
C GLU A 147 12.17 4.00 -10.99
N ASP A 148 11.63 3.15 -11.86
CA ASP A 148 10.48 2.31 -11.53
C ASP A 148 10.91 0.94 -11.01
N ARG A 149 12.19 0.59 -11.15
CA ARG A 149 12.77 -0.66 -10.64
C ARG A 149 13.06 -0.54 -9.14
N LEU A 150 12.99 -1.66 -8.42
CA LEU A 150 13.36 -1.71 -7.01
C LEU A 150 14.84 -1.35 -6.87
N GLN A 151 15.13 -0.15 -6.37
CA GLN A 151 16.48 0.24 -6.00
C GLN A 151 16.88 -0.63 -4.80
N GLN A 152 17.97 -1.38 -4.92
CA GLN A 152 18.53 -2.08 -3.77
C GLN A 152 18.86 -1.03 -2.71
N GLU A 153 18.09 -1.02 -1.62
CA GLU A 153 18.45 -0.25 -0.45
C GLU A 153 19.83 -0.77 0.00
N ARG A 154 20.82 0.13 0.01
CA ARG A 154 22.12 -0.12 0.65
C ARG A 154 21.83 -0.31 2.14
N TRP A 155 21.76 -1.57 2.55
CA TRP A 155 21.66 -2.03 3.94
C TRP A 155 22.85 -1.57 4.77
#